data_AF-A0A4P5PDN8-F1
#
_entry.id   AF-A0A4P5PDN8-F1
#
_cell.length_a   1.000
_cell.length_b   1.000
_cell.length_c   1.000
_cell.angle_alpha   90.00
_cell.angle_beta   90.00
_cell.angle_gamma   90.00
#
_symmetry.space_group_name_H-M   'P 1'
#
loop_
_entity.id
_entity.type
_entity.pdbx_description
1 polymer ?
#
loop_
_entity_poly.entity_id
_entity_poly.type
_entity_poly.pdbx_seq_one_letter_code
_entity_poly.pdbx_strand_id
1 'polypeptide(L)' 'MPVIPIRVSDDEMEMLKEYAKFENISVSALLRNSTFEKLEDQYDIKIAEQALKEHQKDPSTTSLKDALKQYGL' A
#
# COMPACT_ATOMS: atom_id res chain seq x y z
N MET A 1 1.68 18.60 -15.72
CA MET A 1 1.66 17.71 -14.53
C MET A 1 1.47 18.58 -13.29
N PRO A 2 0.62 18.18 -12.34
CA PRO A 2 0.53 18.87 -11.05
C PRO A 2 1.86 18.74 -10.29
N VAL A 3 2.25 19.79 -9.56
CA VAL A 3 3.48 19.83 -8.76
C VAL A 3 3.09 20.02 -7.30
N ILE A 4 3.70 19.23 -6.41
CA ILE A 4 3.49 19.32 -4.96
C ILE A 4 4.79 19.84 -4.34
N PRO A 5 4.86 21.11 -3.89
CA PRO A 5 6.02 21.62 -3.20
C PRO A 5 6.03 21.11 -1.75
N ILE A 6 7.16 20.53 -1.33
CA ILE A 6 7.39 20.06 0.04
C ILE A 6 8.57 20.85 0.59
N ARG A 7 8.44 21.39 1.79
CA ARG A 7 9.57 21.98 2.53
C ARG A 7 10.21 20.90 3.38
N VAL A 8 11.52 20.81 3.28
CA VAL A 8 12.38 19.91 4.04
C VAL A 8 13.60 20.70 4.52
N SER A 9 14.27 20.23 5.57
CA SER A 9 15.58 20.74 5.94
C SER A 9 16.66 20.32 4.92
N ASP A 10 17.83 20.95 5.00
CA ASP A 10 18.98 20.56 4.17
C ASP A 10 19.41 19.11 4.47
N ASP A 11 19.42 18.73 5.75
CA ASP A 11 19.75 17.36 6.21
C ASP A 11 18.75 16.32 5.67
N GLU A 12 17.45 16.61 5.74
CA GLU A 12 16.40 15.73 5.20
C GLU A 12 16.55 15.57 3.68
N MET A 13 16.88 16.64 2.97
CA MET A 13 17.10 16.60 1.53
C MET A 13 18.33 15.78 1.16
N GLU A 14 19.42 15.86 1.95
CA GLU A 14 20.61 15.04 1.75
C GLU A 14 20.29 13.56 1.93
N MET A 15 19.62 13.19 3.02
CA MET A 15 19.19 11.81 3.26
C MET A 15 18.30 11.27 2.14
N LEU A 16 17.32 12.05 1.67
CA LEU A 16 16.44 11.65 0.57
C LEU A 16 17.21 11.42 -0.74
N LYS A 17 18.22 12.25 -1.03
CA LYS A 17 19.07 12.09 -2.21
C LYS A 17 19.94 10.84 -2.13
N GLU A 18 20.57 10.60 -0.98
CA GLU A 18 21.41 9.42 -0.77
C GLU A 18 20.60 8.13 -0.91
N TYR A 19 19.42 8.08 -0.29
CA TYR A 19 18.55 6.93 -0.37
C TYR A 19 17.98 6.71 -1.79
N ALA A 20 17.54 7.78 -2.47
CA ALA A 20 17.11 7.68 -3.86
C ALA A 20 18.23 7.19 -4.79
N LYS A 21 19.47 7.63 -4.56
CA LYS A 21 20.64 7.15 -5.31
C LYS A 21 20.94 5.69 -5.04
N PHE A 22 20.82 5.24 -3.79
CA PHE A 22 20.99 3.84 -3.40
C PHE A 22 19.97 2.93 -4.13
N GLU A 23 18.71 3.35 -4.16
CA GLU A 23 17.62 2.66 -4.87
C GLU A 23 17.63 2.88 -6.40
N ASN A 24 18.56 3.70 -6.91
CA ASN A 24 18.67 4.09 -8.33
C ASN A 24 17.36 4.69 -8.91
N ILE A 25 16.67 5.52 -8.12
CA ILE A 25 15.46 6.25 -8.49
C ILE A 25 15.60 7.75 -8.24
N SER A 26 14.63 8.55 -8.70
CA SER A 26 14.58 9.98 -8.37
C SER A 26 13.97 10.21 -6.98
N VAL A 27 14.30 11.33 -6.33
CA VAL A 27 13.66 11.74 -5.06
C VAL A 27 12.13 11.85 -5.20
N SER A 28 11.64 12.34 -6.34
CA SER A 28 10.21 12.39 -6.62
C SER A 28 9.58 11.00 -6.71
N ALA A 29 10.27 10.03 -7.32
CA ALA A 29 9.80 8.65 -7.41
C ALA A 29 9.82 7.99 -6.02
N LEU A 30 10.87 8.20 -5.25
CA LEU A 30 10.97 7.73 -3.86
C LEU A 30 9.78 8.22 -3.03
N LEU A 31 9.58 9.54 -2.96
CA LEU A 31 8.50 10.13 -2.18
C LEU A 31 7.13 9.66 -2.66
N ARG A 32 6.93 9.57 -3.97
CA ARG A 32 5.67 9.07 -4.55
C ARG A 32 5.41 7.64 -4.11
N ASN A 33 6.35 6.74 -4.33
CA ASN A 33 6.17 5.31 -4.07
C ASN A 33 5.93 5.07 -2.58
N SER A 34 6.79 5.60 -1.71
CA SER A 34 6.65 5.43 -0.26
C SER A 34 5.35 6.01 0.29
N THR A 35 4.86 7.12 -0.29
CA THR A 35 3.57 7.70 0.12
C THR A 35 2.40 6.80 -0.27
N PHE A 36 2.40 6.28 -1.49
CA PHE A 36 1.32 5.41 -1.98
C PHE A 36 1.31 4.06 -1.30
N GLU A 37 2.48 3.44 -1.08
CA GLU A 37 2.62 2.19 -0.34
C GLU A 37 2.03 2.31 1.07
N LYS A 38 2.39 3.37 1.81
CA LYS A 38 1.84 3.62 3.14
C LYS A 38 0.33 3.92 3.13
N LEU A 39 -0.20 4.48 2.04
CA LEU A 39 -1.64 4.70 1.88
C LEU A 39 -2.37 3.37 1.62
N GLU A 40 -1.80 2.53 0.77
CA GLU A 40 -2.30 1.20 0.41
C GLU A 40 -2.34 0.31 1.65
N ASP A 41 -1.26 0.22 2.42
CA ASP A 41 -1.21 -0.54 3.68
C ASP A 41 -2.36 -0.16 4.63
N GLN A 42 -2.61 1.14 4.79
CA GLN A 42 -3.70 1.63 5.65
C GLN A 42 -5.09 1.32 5.08
N TYR A 43 -5.22 1.32 3.75
CA TYR A 43 -6.47 0.97 3.10
C TYR A 43 -6.74 -0.53 3.22
N ASP A 44 -5.73 -1.36 2.98
CA ASP A 44 -5.79 -2.82 3.09
C ASP A 44 -6.17 -3.27 4.50
N ILE A 45 -5.59 -2.66 5.54
CA ILE A 45 -5.97 -2.92 6.93
C ILE A 45 -7.46 -2.65 7.14
N LYS A 46 -7.99 -1.53 6.65
CA LYS A 46 -9.41 -1.18 6.80
C LYS A 46 -10.32 -2.18 6.10
N ILE A 47 -9.95 -2.59 4.89
CA ILE A 47 -10.70 -3.60 4.13
C ILE A 47 -10.68 -4.95 4.84
N ALA A 48 -9.52 -5.37 5.34
CA ALA A 48 -9.39 -6.60 6.11
C ALA A 48 -10.24 -6.58 7.39
N GLU A 49 -10.22 -5.48 8.15
CA GLU A 49 -11.06 -5.31 9.33
C GLU A 49 -12.55 -5.36 8.99
N GLN A 50 -12.96 -4.75 7.87
CA GLN A 50 -14.34 -4.80 7.40
C GLN A 50 -14.75 -6.23 7.05
N ALA A 51 -13.95 -6.94 6.25
CA ALA A 51 -14.19 -8.31 5.86
C ALA A 51 -14.28 -9.24 7.08
N LEU A 52 -13.41 -9.04 8.09
CA LEU A 52 -13.48 -9.79 9.35
C LEU A 52 -14.77 -9.50 10.13
N LYS A 53 -15.22 -8.25 10.20
CA LYS A 53 -16.49 -7.89 10.87
C LYS A 53 -17.70 -8.50 10.15
N GLU A 54 -17.68 -8.54 8.83
CA GLU A 54 -18.74 -9.15 8.02
C GLU A 54 -18.77 -10.66 8.24
N HIS A 55 -17.61 -11.33 8.20
CA HIS A 55 -17.50 -12.77 8.48
C HIS A 55 -17.88 -13.12 9.93
N GLN A 56 -17.57 -12.27 10.92
CA GLN A 56 -18.00 -12.51 12.30
C GLN A 56 -19.53 -12.44 12.46
N LYS A 57 -20.23 -11.66 11.62
CA LYS A 57 -21.69 -11.59 11.61
C LYS A 57 -22.31 -12.79 10.90
N ASP A 58 -21.66 -13.29 9.85
CA ASP A 58 -22.06 -14.48 9.10
C ASP A 58 -20.83 -15.35 8.81
N PRO A 59 -20.49 -16.31 9.69
CA PRO A 59 -19.29 -17.13 9.58
C PRO A 59 -19.44 -18.26 8.57
N SER A 60 -20.12 -18.00 7.45
CA SER A 60 -20.26 -18.94 6.36
C SER A 60 -18.89 -19.23 5.75
N THR A 61 -18.62 -20.51 5.53
CA THR A 61 -17.38 -21.00 4.93
C THR A 61 -17.73 -21.98 3.82
N THR A 62 -16.89 -22.03 2.79
CA THR A 62 -17.05 -22.94 1.66
C THR A 62 -15.86 -23.88 1.60
N SER A 63 -16.08 -25.12 1.17
CA SER A 63 -15.00 -26.08 0.95
C SER A 63 -14.09 -25.63 -0.20
N LEU A 64 -12.80 -25.98 -0.16
CA LEU A 64 -11.87 -25.67 -1.25
C LEU A 64 -12.38 -26.17 -2.60
N LYS A 65 -13.01 -27.36 -2.63
CA LYS A 65 -13.57 -27.95 -3.86
C LYS A 65 -14.71 -27.13 -4.45
N ASP A 66 -15.57 -26.58 -3.60
CA ASP A 66 -16.71 -25.77 -4.05
C ASP A 66 -16.28 -24.35 -4.44
N ALA A 67 -15.27 -23.79 -3.76
CA ALA A 67 -14.64 -22.53 -4.17
C ALA A 67 -14.00 -22.63 -5.56
N LEU A 68 -13.20 -23.66 -5.80
CA LEU A 68 -12.54 -23.88 -7.11
C LEU A 68 -13.57 -23.96 -8.23
N LYS A 69 -14.64 -24.74 -8.04
CA LYS A 69 -15.78 -24.79 -8.98
C LYS A 69 -16.43 -23.42 -9.21
N GLN A 70 -16.63 -22.63 -8.15
CA GLN A 70 -17.26 -21.30 -8.25
C GLN A 70 -16.42 -20.31 -9.06
N TYR A 71 -15.09 -20.38 -8.96
CA TYR A 71 -14.16 -19.47 -9.64
C TYR A 71 -13.62 -20.02 -10.97
N GLY A 72 -14.06 -21.19 -11.42
CA GLY A 72 -13.64 -21.77 -12.70
C GLY A 72 -12.19 -22.29 -12.72
N LEU A 73 -11.68 -22.68 -11.55
CA LEU A 73 -10.34 -23.25 -11.31
C LEU A 73 -10.46 -24.77 -11.06
#